data_AF-A0A359EW29-F1
#
_entry.id   AF-A0A359EW29-F1
#
_cell.length_a   1.000
_cell.length_b   1.000
_cell.length_c   1.000
_cell.angle_alpha   90.00
_cell.angle_beta   90.00
_cell.angle_gamma   90.00
#
_symmetry.space_group_name_H-M   'P 1'
#
loop_
_entity.id
_entity.type
_entity.pdbx_description
1 polymer ?
#
loop_
_entity_poly.entity_id
_entity_poly.type
_entity_poly.pdbx_seq_one_letter_code
_entity_poly.pdbx_strand_id
1 'polypeptide(L)'
;MSGGILVGLAIACCVAGFVLNSRYSNKYGEAAVQWRPFVLQFVFLCGVLSQLPGDGISCWFLFWAIGVVISCAAGLWMCRQHAKRQQAGADDTVAAMAAQVILPIGIAIVVLLVAGMIAFGFLWDH
;
A
#
# COMPACT_ATOMS: atom_id res chain seq x y z
N MET A 1 -7.49 -19.89 2.95
CA MET A 1 -8.28 -18.65 3.13
C MET A 1 -9.05 -18.41 1.85
N SER A 2 -10.38 -18.26 1.90
CA SER A 2 -11.17 -18.02 0.69
C SER A 2 -10.79 -16.66 0.08
N GLY A 3 -10.69 -16.58 -1.25
CA GLY A 3 -10.34 -15.33 -1.94
C GLY A 3 -11.23 -14.14 -1.53
N GLY A 4 -12.48 -14.40 -1.13
CA GLY A 4 -13.37 -13.38 -0.58
C GLY A 4 -12.87 -12.69 0.70
N ILE A 5 -12.13 -13.38 1.56
CA ILE A 5 -11.53 -12.78 2.77
C ILE A 5 -10.41 -11.82 2.39
N LEU A 6 -9.57 -12.19 1.42
CA LEU A 6 -8.49 -11.32 0.91
C LEU A 6 -9.04 -10.06 0.22
N VAL A 7 -10.09 -10.21 -0.58
CA VAL A 7 -10.79 -9.09 -1.23
C VAL A 7 -11.41 -8.16 -0.19
N GLY A 8 -12.14 -8.72 0.78
CA GLY A 8 -12.75 -7.94 1.86
C GLY A 8 -11.72 -7.18 2.68
N LEU A 9 -10.59 -7.82 3.01
CA LEU A 9 -9.51 -7.19 3.75
C LEU A 9 -8.82 -6.07 2.93
N ALA A 10 -8.59 -6.29 1.63
CA ALA A 10 -8.00 -5.28 0.75
C ALA A 10 -8.91 -4.04 0.62
N ILE A 11 -10.22 -4.24 0.47
CA ILE A 11 -11.20 -3.13 0.44
C ILE A 11 -11.19 -2.40 1.78
N ALA A 12 -11.20 -3.12 2.91
CA ALA A 12 -11.12 -2.51 4.23
C ALA A 12 -9.83 -1.68 4.40
N CYS A 13 -8.68 -2.17 3.92
CA CYS A 13 -7.42 -1.43 3.91
C CYS A 13 -7.51 -0.16 3.04
N CYS A 14 -8.07 -0.24 1.84
CA CYS A 14 -8.28 0.92 0.98
C CYS A 14 -9.17 1.98 1.64
N VAL A 15 -10.32 1.56 2.18
CA VAL A 15 -11.27 2.46 2.84
C VAL A 15 -10.65 3.08 4.09
N ALA A 16 -10.01 2.29 4.95
CA ALA A 16 -9.36 2.79 6.16
C ALA A 16 -8.24 3.78 5.82
N GLY A 17 -7.35 3.43 4.89
CA GLY A 17 -6.28 4.33 4.45
C GLY A 17 -6.82 5.62 3.84
N PHE A 18 -7.89 5.54 3.04
CA PHE A 18 -8.51 6.70 2.41
C PHE A 18 -9.15 7.62 3.46
N VAL A 19 -9.93 7.07 4.39
CA VAL A 19 -10.57 7.84 5.46
C VAL A 19 -9.53 8.55 6.33
N LEU A 20 -8.45 7.87 6.71
CA LEU A 20 -7.36 8.45 7.50
C LEU A 20 -6.67 9.59 6.74
N ASN A 21 -6.37 9.39 5.45
CA ASN A 21 -5.76 10.41 4.61
C ASN A 21 -6.69 11.62 4.39
N SER A 22 -7.99 11.39 4.15
CA SER A 22 -8.97 12.47 4.00
C SER A 22 -9.17 13.26 5.28
N ARG A 23 -9.21 12.61 6.45
CA ARG A 23 -9.29 13.31 7.74
C ARG A 23 -8.09 14.21 7.97
N TYR A 24 -6.89 13.72 7.68
CA TYR A 24 -5.68 14.52 7.77
C TYR A 24 -5.72 15.70 6.77
N SER A 25 -6.06 15.43 5.50
CA SER A 25 -6.13 16.46 4.46
C SER A 25 -7.16 17.55 4.76
N ASN A 26 -8.30 17.20 5.36
CA ASN A 26 -9.31 18.18 5.74
C ASN A 26 -8.85 19.08 6.89
N LYS A 27 -7.97 18.58 7.77
CA LYS A 27 -7.48 19.32 8.94
C LYS A 27 -6.25 20.18 8.63
N TYR A 28 -5.37 19.69 7.76
CA TYR A 28 -4.06 20.29 7.49
C TYR A 28 -3.92 20.85 6.06
N GLY A 29 -4.96 20.72 5.23
CA GLY A 29 -4.99 21.24 3.85
C GLY A 29 -4.14 20.45 2.84
N GLU A 30 -3.36 19.47 3.28
CA GLU A 30 -2.50 18.65 2.42
C GLU A 30 -2.64 17.16 2.74
N ALA A 31 -2.42 16.30 1.74
CA ALA A 31 -2.48 14.85 1.93
C ALA A 31 -1.38 14.36 2.88
N ALA A 32 -1.75 13.48 3.82
CA ALA A 32 -0.81 12.77 4.68
C ALA A 32 0.14 11.88 3.87
N VAL A 33 -0.43 11.24 2.83
CA VAL A 33 0.27 10.26 2.00
C VAL A 33 1.24 10.96 1.06
N GLN A 34 2.52 10.61 1.20
CA GLN A 34 3.59 11.06 0.32
C GLN A 34 3.61 10.18 -0.94
N TRP A 35 3.37 10.80 -2.09
CA TRP A 35 3.20 10.08 -3.36
C TRP A 35 4.45 9.30 -3.80
N ARG A 36 5.64 9.88 -3.62
CA ARG A 36 6.91 9.24 -4.02
C ARG A 36 7.14 7.88 -3.34
N PRO A 37 7.17 7.79 -1.99
CA PRO A 37 7.32 6.50 -1.32
C PRO A 37 6.09 5.61 -1.52
N PHE A 38 4.89 6.19 -1.71
CA PHE A 38 3.68 5.43 -2.02
C PHE A 38 3.81 4.62 -3.32
N VAL A 39 4.21 5.27 -4.42
CA VAL A 39 4.40 4.60 -5.72
C VAL A 39 5.50 3.55 -5.63
N LEU A 40 6.61 3.89 -4.97
CA LEU A 40 7.73 2.98 -4.81
C LEU A 40 7.31 1.71 -4.03
N GLN A 41 6.58 1.89 -2.93
CA GLN A 41 6.07 0.79 -2.11
C GLN A 41 5.06 -0.07 -2.87
N PHE A 42 4.18 0.55 -3.66
CA PHE A 42 3.25 -0.16 -4.54
C PHE A 42 3.99 -1.06 -5.54
N VAL A 43 5.02 -0.55 -6.22
CA VAL A 43 5.81 -1.33 -7.19
C VAL A 43 6.48 -2.52 -6.51
N PHE A 44 7.12 -2.31 -5.35
CA PHE A 44 7.75 -3.40 -4.62
C PHE A 44 6.74 -4.43 -4.12
N LEU A 45 5.57 -4.00 -3.63
CA LEU A 45 4.48 -4.88 -3.22
C LEU A 45 3.96 -5.73 -4.38
N CYS A 46 3.76 -5.14 -5.55
CA CYS A 46 3.39 -5.89 -6.76
C CYS A 46 4.45 -6.93 -7.12
N GLY A 47 5.73 -6.58 -7.03
CA GLY A 47 6.85 -7.52 -7.22
C GLY A 47 6.78 -8.71 -6.26
N VAL A 48 6.61 -8.46 -4.96
CA VAL A 48 6.46 -9.52 -3.93
C VAL A 48 5.27 -10.42 -4.24
N LEU A 49 4.11 -9.83 -4.48
CA LEU A 49 2.85 -10.55 -4.67
C LEU A 49 2.85 -11.36 -5.98
N SER A 50 3.57 -10.91 -7.01
CA SER A 50 3.74 -11.67 -8.26
C SER A 50 4.66 -12.89 -8.11
N GLN A 51 5.44 -12.97 -7.04
CA GLN A 51 6.43 -14.02 -6.80
C GLN A 51 6.11 -14.86 -5.56
N LEU A 52 4.83 -14.95 -5.17
CA LEU A 52 4.36 -15.78 -4.07
C LEU A 52 5.02 -17.18 -4.12
N PRO A 53 5.76 -17.59 -3.08
CA PRO A 53 6.61 -18.77 -3.16
C PRO A 53 5.75 -20.03 -3.27
N GLY A 54 5.87 -20.75 -4.39
CA GLY A 54 5.31 -22.09 -4.56
C GLY A 54 6.06 -23.10 -3.71
N ASP A 55 7.36 -23.26 -3.97
CA ASP A 55 8.17 -24.31 -3.32
C ASP A 55 9.51 -23.80 -2.71
N GLY A 56 9.85 -22.52 -2.86
CA GLY A 56 11.07 -21.94 -2.30
C GLY A 56 11.12 -20.41 -2.32
N ILE A 57 11.78 -19.81 -1.33
CA ILE A 57 12.02 -18.37 -1.28
C ILE A 57 13.10 -18.02 -2.31
N SER A 58 12.74 -17.30 -3.37
CA SER A 58 13.70 -16.87 -4.40
C SER A 58 14.49 -15.62 -3.97
N CYS A 59 15.71 -15.46 -4.48
CA CYS A 59 16.49 -14.22 -4.27
C CYS A 59 15.75 -12.98 -4.79
N TRP A 60 14.94 -13.14 -5.84
CA TRP A 60 14.09 -12.08 -6.36
C TRP A 60 12.97 -11.71 -5.38
N PHE A 61 12.31 -12.68 -4.77
CA PHE A 61 11.30 -12.43 -3.75
C PHE A 61 11.89 -11.64 -2.58
N LEU A 62 13.10 -12.01 -2.13
CA LEU A 62 13.83 -11.29 -1.08
C LEU A 62 14.15 -9.86 -1.50
N PHE A 63 14.62 -9.63 -2.74
CA PHE A 63 14.87 -8.29 -3.26
C PHE A 63 13.62 -7.41 -3.21
N TRP A 64 12.48 -7.91 -3.69
CA TRP A 64 11.23 -7.18 -3.66
C TRP A 64 10.76 -6.92 -2.21
N ALA A 65 10.86 -7.93 -1.33
CA ALA A 65 10.47 -7.82 0.07
C ALA A 65 11.30 -6.79 0.84
N ILE A 66 12.62 -6.79 0.64
CA ILE A 66 13.53 -5.78 1.21
C ILE A 66 13.16 -4.39 0.67
N GLY A 67 12.86 -4.29 -0.63
CA GLY A 67 12.37 -3.06 -1.25
C GLY A 67 11.07 -2.53 -0.62
N VAL A 68 10.12 -3.40 -0.28
CA VAL A 68 8.90 -3.04 0.46
C VAL A 68 9.25 -2.45 1.82
N VAL A 69 10.15 -3.08 2.57
CA VAL A 69 10.56 -2.61 3.90
C VAL A 69 11.23 -1.24 3.81
N ILE A 70 12.17 -1.05 2.88
CA ILE A 70 12.91 0.20 2.70
C ILE A 70 11.95 1.32 2.26
N SER A 71 11.09 1.07 1.27
CA SER A 71 10.12 2.05 0.78
C SER A 71 9.09 2.44 1.84
N CYS A 72 8.63 1.48 2.65
CA CYS A 72 7.76 1.72 3.79
C CYS A 72 8.44 2.60 4.85
N ALA A 73 9.69 2.26 5.23
CA ALA A 73 10.47 3.05 6.19
C ALA A 73 10.71 4.49 5.69
N ALA A 74 11.05 4.65 4.41
CA ALA A 74 11.20 5.96 3.77
C ALA A 74 9.87 6.74 3.77
N GLY A 75 8.75 6.07 3.48
CA GLY A 75 7.41 6.64 3.53
C GLY A 75 7.03 7.14 4.92
N LEU A 76 7.25 6.32 5.94
CA LEU A 76 7.02 6.69 7.33
C LEU A 76 7.90 7.86 7.76
N TRP A 77 9.17 7.88 7.38
CA TRP A 77 10.09 8.96 7.69
C TRP A 77 9.66 10.28 7.05
N MET A 78 9.35 10.27 5.75
CA MET A 78 8.89 11.47 5.03
C MET A 78 7.54 11.96 5.56
N CYS A 79 6.60 11.05 5.81
CA CYS A 79 5.30 11.38 6.42
C CYS A 79 5.48 12.01 7.80
N ARG A 80 6.40 11.49 8.63
CA ARG A 80 6.73 12.08 9.94
C ARG A 80 7.30 13.49 9.82
N GLN A 81 8.24 13.69 8.91
CA GLN A 81 8.85 15.01 8.70
C GLN A 81 7.81 16.01 8.19
N HIS A 82 6.93 15.58 7.30
CA HIS A 82 5.83 16.38 6.80
C HIS A 82 4.84 16.77 7.91
N ALA A 83 4.39 15.81 8.71
CA ALA A 83 3.52 16.05 9.87
C ALA A 83 4.15 17.00 10.90
N LYS A 84 5.47 16.88 11.14
CA LYS A 84 6.20 17.84 11.99
C LYS A 84 6.20 19.26 11.43
N ARG A 85 6.36 19.44 10.11
CA ARG A 85 6.31 20.76 9.47
C ARG A 85 4.92 21.39 9.57
N GLN A 86 3.88 20.56 9.50
CA GLN A 86 2.48 20.91 9.67
C GLN A 86 2.08 21.17 11.14
N GLN A 87 3.00 21.00 12.09
CA GLN A 87 2.72 21.04 13.54
C GLN A 87 1.57 20.11 13.95
N ALA A 88 1.42 18.98 13.26
CA ALA A 88 0.34 18.05 13.49
C ALA A 88 0.43 17.39 14.87
N GLY A 89 -0.72 17.11 15.47
CA GLY A 89 -0.81 16.36 16.72
C GLY A 89 -0.19 14.96 16.61
N ALA A 90 0.23 14.39 17.75
CA ALA A 90 0.81 13.06 17.79
C ALA A 90 -0.15 12.00 17.20
N ASP A 91 -1.43 12.06 17.58
CA ASP A 91 -2.46 11.13 17.10
C ASP A 91 -2.71 11.25 15.59
N ASP A 92 -2.73 12.48 15.07
CA ASP A 92 -2.89 12.73 13.63
C ASP A 92 -1.67 12.26 12.83
N THR A 93 -0.47 12.37 13.42
CA THR A 93 0.76 11.86 12.83
C THR A 93 0.74 10.34 12.73
N VAL A 94 0.26 9.65 13.77
CA VAL A 94 0.11 8.19 13.75
C VAL A 94 -0.94 7.75 12.73
N ALA A 95 -2.07 8.46 12.66
CA ALA A 95 -3.11 8.22 11.64
C ALA A 95 -2.57 8.39 10.21
N ALA A 96 -1.78 9.44 9.97
CA ALA A 96 -1.14 9.71 8.69
C ALA A 96 -0.14 8.61 8.29
N MET A 97 0.68 8.18 9.24
CA MET A 97 1.62 7.06 9.05
C MET A 97 0.89 5.75 8.74
N ALA A 98 -0.20 5.46 9.46
CA ALA A 98 -1.01 4.28 9.20
C ALA A 98 -1.62 4.32 7.79
N ALA A 99 -2.11 5.48 7.35
CA ALA A 99 -2.59 5.66 5.98
C ALA A 99 -1.48 5.39 4.94
N GLN A 100 -0.27 5.89 5.18
CA GLN A 100 0.89 5.69 4.30
C GLN A 100 1.26 4.21 4.13
N VAL A 101 1.02 3.36 5.14
CA VAL A 101 1.34 1.93 5.09
C VAL A 101 0.20 1.10 4.52
N ILE A 102 -1.03 1.36 4.97
CA ILE A 102 -2.19 0.51 4.68
C ILE A 102 -2.70 0.74 3.24
N LEU A 103 -2.67 1.98 2.77
CA LEU A 103 -3.21 2.34 1.46
C LEU A 103 -2.45 1.67 0.28
N PRO A 104 -1.10 1.65 0.22
CA PRO A 104 -0.37 0.94 -0.82
C PRO A 104 -0.67 -0.56 -0.84
N ILE A 105 -0.85 -1.18 0.33
CA ILE A 105 -1.13 -2.62 0.45
C ILE A 105 -2.49 -2.95 -0.16
N GLY A 106 -3.53 -2.22 0.26
CA GLY A 106 -4.88 -2.42 -0.29
C GLY A 106 -4.91 -2.20 -1.80
N ILE A 107 -4.27 -1.14 -2.29
CA ILE A 107 -4.24 -0.81 -3.73
C ILE A 107 -3.46 -1.86 -4.52
N ALA A 108 -2.31 -2.34 -4.02
CA ALA A 108 -1.54 -3.40 -4.69
C ALA A 108 -2.36 -4.67 -4.87
N ILE A 109 -3.09 -5.11 -3.84
CA ILE A 109 -3.93 -6.30 -3.91
C ILE A 109 -5.09 -6.09 -4.90
N VAL A 110 -5.78 -4.95 -4.83
CA VAL A 110 -6.91 -4.65 -5.75
C VAL A 110 -6.43 -4.58 -7.20
N VAL A 111 -5.30 -3.93 -7.48
CA VAL A 111 -4.77 -3.82 -8.85
C VAL A 111 -4.37 -5.19 -9.38
N LEU A 112 -3.72 -6.04 -8.58
CA LEU A 112 -3.36 -7.39 -9.01
C LEU A 112 -4.60 -8.28 -9.23
N LEU A 113 -5.64 -8.13 -8.41
CA LEU A 113 -6.91 -8.82 -8.62
C LEU A 113 -7.56 -8.39 -9.94
N VAL A 114 -7.64 -7.09 -10.21
CA VAL A 114 -8.19 -6.55 -11.47
C VAL A 114 -7.35 -7.03 -12.66
N ALA A 115 -6.02 -6.96 -12.56
CA ALA A 115 -5.13 -7.45 -13.61
C ALA A 115 -5.31 -8.96 -13.86
N GLY A 116 -5.45 -9.75 -12.80
CA GLY A 116 -5.73 -11.18 -12.88
C GLY A 116 -7.08 -11.45 -13.54
N MET A 117 -8.14 -10.73 -13.17
CA MET A 117 -9.47 -10.86 -13.79
C MET A 117 -9.44 -10.49 -15.27
N ILE A 118 -8.72 -9.42 -15.65
CA ILE A 118 -8.56 -9.03 -17.05
C ILE A 118 -7.78 -10.09 -17.82
N ALA A 119 -6.66 -10.58 -17.28
CA ALA A 119 -5.85 -11.61 -17.92
C ALA A 119 -6.61 -12.93 -18.09
N PHE A 120 -7.35 -13.38 -17.07
CA PHE A 120 -8.20 -14.57 -17.16
C PHE A 120 -9.41 -14.36 -18.07
N GLY A 121 -10.04 -13.18 -18.06
CA GLY A 121 -11.11 -12.85 -19.00
C GLY A 121 -10.64 -12.87 -20.44
N PHE A 122 -9.47 -12.28 -20.73
CA PHE A 122 -8.83 -12.34 -22.05
C PHE A 122 -8.46 -13.77 -22.47
N LEU A 123 -8.03 -14.62 -21.53
CA LEU A 123 -7.71 -16.03 -21.78
C LEU A 123 -8.94 -16.93 -21.94
N TRP A 124 -10.14 -16.47 -21.57
CA TRP A 124 -11.39 -17.23 -21.73
C TRP A 124 -12.12 -16.86 -23.04
N ASP A 125 -11.89 -15.65 -23.55
CA ASP A 125 -12.43 -15.17 -24.83
C ASP A 125 -11.57 -15.58 -26.06
N HIS A 126 -10.48 -16.31 -25.87
CA HIS A 126 -9.57 -16.85 -26.90
C HIS A 126 -9.27 -18.32 -26.67
#